data_AF-A0A5E4RQA3-F1
#
_entry.id   AF-A0A5E4RQA3-F1
#
_cell.length_a   1.000
_cell.length_b   1.000
_cell.length_c   1.000
_cell.angle_alpha   90.00
_cell.angle_beta   90.00
_cell.angle_gamma   90.00
#
_symmetry.space_group_name_H-M   'P 1'
#
loop_
_entity.id
_entity.type
_entity.pdbx_description
1 polymer ?
#
loop_
_entity_poly.entity_id
_entity_poly.type
_entity_poly.pdbx_seq_one_letter_code
_entity_poly.pdbx_strand_id
1 'polypeptide(L)'
;MISGALDALRGALHPCRTLESPSAEFTHAMEVLQERLQTCSAGSAQLDDAIHRVEKAFCKGEGRKAIKQCFTRDVDHTTFVRRLVRNHIMTTETGLTHALRTHEYYQLDRQARGLINALRPEVRAEIVRRWAQAEGTSVHVTEGKFIALDIPGTDFRISLMGGGLSEKGLNLSQQEATQLLLARPEGEPPGSTLLQMLPGLPQDHAPADYHLIGAAIGADGSLLPGVDPDAAYALAAPAHDKVFNNSGDVSLRERFARFFSRVGDNRRAAQSREIVATIRAEMRPAENMENGEVAREGLTTIGEVRRFNQMGVAENRRWAGFHYARANEPRMAASQYLKSAASFAGVGDQVMAARMYASALEKMATFDVFPKVGNVLTQAIEGYKSDVDGASRISARCADAFVARGLYVSAAMIHELAAEALDAVGAGPASTLATSHREMARTYFASVGLSSEDRDFAAMIRTAIDANLEALASDDGLQRQGYAIRFEDKCDFISAEEFDVQSPTEWVLLRRGKASDAKHVYDLMTDASRQRLLETKNSRHPYRQDPLSASDFIDDVAALDMLLSPATKDRASADASEDIESTDL
;
A
#
# COMPACT_ATOMS: atom_id res chain seq x y z
N MET A 1 -79.60 17.37 -39.43
CA MET A 1 -79.59 17.01 -37.99
C MET A 1 -78.29 16.35 -37.50
N ILE A 2 -77.27 16.11 -38.34
CA ILE A 2 -76.00 15.46 -37.90
C ILE A 2 -74.89 16.48 -37.57
N SER A 3 -74.98 17.73 -38.05
CA SER A 3 -73.98 18.79 -37.80
C SER A 3 -73.96 19.26 -36.34
N GLY A 4 -75.14 19.46 -35.73
CA GLY A 4 -75.24 19.98 -34.36
C GLY A 4 -74.76 19.01 -33.27
N ALA A 5 -74.78 17.70 -33.54
CA ALA A 5 -74.27 16.69 -32.61
C ALA A 5 -72.73 16.60 -32.61
N LEU A 6 -72.09 16.89 -33.75
CA LEU A 6 -70.63 16.96 -33.88
C LEU A 6 -70.05 18.25 -33.26
N ASP A 7 -70.77 19.36 -33.35
CA ASP A 7 -70.37 20.61 -32.70
C ASP A 7 -70.57 20.57 -31.18
N ALA A 8 -71.61 19.87 -30.69
CA ALA A 8 -71.78 19.59 -29.26
C ALA A 8 -70.70 18.65 -28.71
N LEU A 9 -70.25 17.64 -29.48
CA LEU A 9 -69.13 16.76 -29.11
C LEU A 9 -67.76 17.48 -29.16
N ARG A 10 -67.54 18.39 -30.11
CA ARG A 10 -66.35 19.25 -30.13
C ARG A 10 -66.33 20.27 -29.00
N GLY A 11 -67.48 20.83 -28.64
CA GLY A 11 -67.63 21.73 -27.49
C GLY A 11 -67.44 21.01 -26.15
N ALA A 12 -67.90 19.76 -26.03
CA ALA A 12 -67.76 18.95 -24.81
C ALA A 12 -66.36 18.33 -24.62
N LEU A 13 -65.59 18.15 -25.71
CA LEU A 13 -64.20 17.69 -25.65
C LEU A 13 -63.18 18.83 -25.45
N HIS A 14 -63.63 20.09 -25.45
CA HIS A 14 -62.76 21.27 -25.30
C HIS A 14 -62.48 21.79 -23.89
N PRO A 15 -63.08 21.30 -22.78
CA PRO A 15 -62.57 21.59 -21.44
C PRO A 15 -61.51 20.60 -20.93
N CYS A 16 -61.29 19.45 -21.59
CA CYS A 16 -60.39 18.39 -21.09
C CYS A 16 -59.01 18.34 -21.76
N ARG A 17 -58.61 19.40 -22.45
CA ARG A 17 -57.19 19.67 -22.69
C ARG A 17 -56.86 20.91 -21.89
N THR A 18 -56.55 20.72 -20.61
CA THR A 18 -55.58 21.59 -19.96
C THR A 18 -54.37 21.63 -20.90
N LEU A 19 -54.24 22.73 -21.64
CA LEU A 19 -52.96 23.18 -22.17
C LEU A 19 -52.13 23.58 -20.94
N GLU A 20 -51.82 22.59 -20.09
CA GLU A 20 -50.66 22.66 -19.23
C GLU A 20 -49.51 22.92 -20.19
N SER A 21 -48.79 24.02 -19.94
CA SER A 21 -47.63 24.32 -20.77
C SER A 21 -46.72 23.09 -20.79
N PRO A 22 -45.97 22.83 -21.88
CA PRO A 22 -45.00 21.74 -21.89
C PRO A 22 -44.03 21.78 -20.70
N SER A 23 -43.85 22.96 -20.09
CA SER A 23 -43.16 23.17 -18.83
C SER A 23 -43.87 22.58 -17.61
N ALA A 24 -45.20 22.69 -17.50
CA ALA A 24 -45.98 22.09 -16.43
C ALA A 24 -46.01 20.55 -16.51
N GLU A 25 -46.00 19.98 -17.73
CA GLU A 25 -46.08 18.52 -17.95
C GLU A 25 -44.84 17.79 -17.39
N PHE A 26 -43.62 18.32 -17.55
CA PHE A 26 -42.43 17.69 -16.98
C PHE A 26 -42.27 17.99 -15.48
N THR A 27 -42.61 19.20 -15.00
CA THR A 27 -42.57 19.50 -13.56
C THR A 27 -43.51 18.56 -12.81
N HIS A 28 -44.73 18.36 -13.31
CA HIS A 28 -45.67 17.40 -12.75
C HIS A 28 -45.13 15.96 -12.79
N ALA A 29 -44.50 15.53 -13.90
CA ALA A 29 -43.90 14.20 -14.00
C ALA A 29 -42.77 13.99 -12.97
N MET A 30 -41.95 15.02 -12.73
CA MET A 30 -40.87 14.99 -11.73
C MET A 30 -41.42 14.98 -10.30
N GLU A 31 -42.45 15.77 -10.00
CA GLU A 31 -43.15 15.75 -8.71
C GLU A 31 -43.74 14.37 -8.39
N VAL A 32 -44.42 13.76 -9.37
CA VAL A 32 -44.97 12.41 -9.23
C VAL A 32 -43.84 11.38 -9.02
N LEU A 33 -42.73 11.50 -9.74
CA LEU A 33 -41.58 10.61 -9.53
C LEU A 33 -41.02 10.77 -8.10
N GLN A 34 -40.84 11.99 -7.63
CA GLN A 34 -40.33 12.28 -6.28
C GLN A 34 -41.27 11.74 -5.19
N GLU A 35 -42.59 11.94 -5.33
CA GLU A 35 -43.60 11.36 -4.43
C GLU A 35 -43.50 9.83 -4.38
N ARG A 36 -43.33 9.19 -5.55
CA ARG A 36 -43.25 7.72 -5.65
C ARG A 36 -41.94 7.19 -5.09
N LEU A 37 -40.82 7.89 -5.23
CA LEU A 37 -39.55 7.51 -4.60
C LEU A 37 -39.63 7.54 -3.06
N GLN A 38 -40.48 8.40 -2.49
CA GLN A 38 -40.71 8.49 -1.05
C GLN A 38 -41.75 7.50 -0.52
N THR A 39 -42.74 7.11 -1.33
CA THR A 39 -43.91 6.36 -0.86
C THR A 39 -43.95 4.89 -1.31
N CYS A 40 -43.26 4.53 -2.39
CA CYS A 40 -43.30 3.19 -2.97
C CYS A 40 -42.05 2.36 -2.62
N SER A 41 -42.17 1.03 -2.64
CA SER A 41 -41.03 0.12 -2.50
C SER A 41 -40.21 0.01 -3.79
N ALA A 42 -38.93 -0.32 -3.64
CA ALA A 42 -38.05 -0.63 -4.77
C ALA A 42 -38.62 -1.77 -5.65
N GLY A 43 -38.59 -1.59 -6.97
CA GLY A 43 -39.15 -2.48 -8.00
C GLY A 43 -40.67 -2.63 -8.00
N SER A 44 -41.41 -1.66 -7.47
CA SER A 44 -42.86 -1.58 -7.63
C SER A 44 -43.23 -1.08 -9.04
N ALA A 45 -44.32 -1.61 -9.59
CA ALA A 45 -44.83 -1.20 -10.91
C ALA A 45 -45.21 0.30 -10.95
N GLN A 46 -45.64 0.86 -9.81
CA GLN A 46 -45.96 2.28 -9.68
C GLN A 46 -44.72 3.17 -9.87
N LEU A 47 -43.56 2.72 -9.38
CA LEU A 47 -42.29 3.40 -9.57
C LEU A 47 -41.79 3.23 -11.01
N ASP A 48 -41.93 2.05 -11.61
CA ASP A 48 -41.63 1.82 -13.04
C ASP A 48 -42.46 2.75 -13.95
N ASP A 49 -43.76 2.88 -13.67
CA ASP A 49 -44.67 3.75 -14.40
C ASP A 49 -44.25 5.23 -14.26
N ALA A 50 -43.86 5.67 -13.06
CA ALA A 50 -43.40 7.03 -12.81
C ALA A 50 -42.09 7.33 -13.56
N ILE A 51 -41.12 6.41 -13.51
CA ILE A 51 -39.87 6.49 -14.27
C ILE A 51 -40.17 6.61 -15.76
N HIS A 52 -41.04 5.75 -16.30
CA HIS A 52 -41.39 5.76 -17.72
C HIS A 52 -42.09 7.06 -18.16
N ARG A 53 -42.92 7.66 -17.30
CA ARG A 53 -43.54 8.97 -17.57
C ARG A 53 -42.49 10.07 -17.71
N VAL A 54 -41.53 10.13 -16.79
CA VAL A 54 -40.42 11.10 -16.88
C VAL A 54 -39.57 10.86 -18.13
N GLU A 55 -39.21 9.61 -18.43
CA GLU A 55 -38.48 9.27 -19.66
C GLU A 55 -39.20 9.79 -20.91
N LYS A 56 -40.52 9.58 -21.00
CA LYS A 56 -41.34 10.00 -22.15
C LYS A 56 -41.42 11.52 -22.27
N ALA A 57 -41.57 12.23 -21.15
CA ALA A 57 -41.63 13.69 -21.11
C ALA A 57 -40.33 14.32 -21.65
N PHE A 58 -39.17 13.79 -21.24
CA PHE A 58 -37.86 14.31 -21.65
C PHE A 58 -37.38 13.85 -23.04
N CYS A 59 -38.09 12.93 -23.68
CA CYS A 59 -37.80 12.52 -25.07
C CYS A 59 -38.37 13.48 -26.13
N LYS A 60 -39.25 14.43 -25.78
CA LYS A 60 -39.97 15.29 -26.73
C LYS A 60 -39.97 16.77 -26.31
N GLY A 61 -40.44 17.64 -27.21
CA GLY A 61 -40.77 19.04 -26.92
C GLY A 61 -39.66 19.83 -26.19
N GLU A 62 -40.05 20.50 -25.10
CA GLU A 62 -39.19 21.34 -24.27
C GLU A 62 -38.20 20.53 -23.43
N GLY A 63 -38.58 19.35 -22.92
CA GLY A 63 -37.66 18.48 -22.18
C GLY A 63 -36.46 18.05 -23.05
N ARG A 64 -36.70 17.77 -24.33
CA ARG A 64 -35.61 17.52 -25.30
C ARG A 64 -34.74 18.76 -25.52
N LYS A 65 -35.32 19.96 -25.49
CA LYS A 65 -34.58 21.22 -25.64
C LYS A 65 -33.68 21.47 -24.42
N ALA A 66 -34.18 21.27 -23.21
CA ALA A 66 -33.42 21.38 -21.96
C ALA A 66 -32.21 20.43 -21.97
N ILE A 67 -32.41 19.14 -22.29
CA ILE A 67 -31.31 18.17 -22.39
C ILE A 67 -30.28 18.59 -23.45
N LYS A 68 -30.70 19.07 -24.62
CA LYS A 68 -29.78 19.54 -25.66
C LYS A 68 -28.97 20.78 -25.26
N GLN A 69 -29.50 21.60 -24.36
CA GLN A 69 -28.81 22.77 -23.80
C GLN A 69 -27.78 22.37 -22.75
N CYS A 70 -27.94 21.21 -22.10
CA CYS A 70 -27.02 20.75 -21.05
C CYS A 70 -25.96 19.76 -21.55
N PHE A 71 -26.24 18.99 -22.60
CA PHE A 71 -25.38 17.88 -23.05
C PHE A 71 -24.95 17.98 -24.52
N THR A 72 -23.81 17.37 -24.84
CA THR A 72 -23.25 17.24 -26.20
C THR A 72 -23.93 16.10 -26.99
N ARG A 73 -23.83 16.15 -28.33
CA ARG A 73 -24.86 15.63 -29.27
C ARG A 73 -24.83 14.12 -29.63
N ASP A 74 -24.00 13.28 -29.01
CA ASP A 74 -23.56 12.01 -29.64
C ASP A 74 -24.11 10.69 -29.09
N VAL A 75 -25.36 10.64 -28.61
CA VAL A 75 -26.00 9.36 -28.25
C VAL A 75 -27.46 9.33 -28.72
N ASP A 76 -28.00 8.14 -28.99
CA ASP A 76 -29.45 7.92 -29.09
C ASP A 76 -30.16 8.62 -27.90
N HIS A 77 -30.95 9.65 -28.22
CA HIS A 77 -31.59 10.54 -27.24
C HIS A 77 -32.44 9.75 -26.25
N THR A 78 -33.13 8.71 -26.72
CA THR A 78 -33.99 7.88 -25.87
C THR A 78 -33.15 7.16 -24.84
N THR A 79 -32.12 6.43 -25.27
CA THR A 79 -31.19 5.74 -24.37
C THR A 79 -30.47 6.70 -23.41
N PHE A 80 -30.12 7.90 -23.87
CA PHE A 80 -29.51 8.92 -23.03
C PHE A 80 -30.45 9.39 -21.91
N VAL A 81 -31.71 9.72 -22.24
CA VAL A 81 -32.74 10.10 -21.26
C VAL A 81 -32.94 9.01 -20.23
N ARG A 82 -33.03 7.74 -20.64
CA ARG A 82 -33.17 6.62 -19.68
C ARG A 82 -32.01 6.56 -18.68
N ARG A 83 -30.78 6.77 -19.16
CA ARG A 83 -29.59 6.81 -18.29
C ARG A 83 -29.64 8.01 -17.34
N LEU A 84 -30.07 9.17 -17.82
CA LEU A 84 -30.19 10.38 -17.01
C LEU A 84 -31.25 10.21 -15.91
N VAL A 85 -32.45 9.73 -16.25
CA VAL A 85 -33.52 9.46 -15.28
C VAL A 85 -33.06 8.42 -14.26
N ARG A 86 -32.42 7.33 -14.71
CA ARG A 86 -31.86 6.32 -13.80
C ARG A 86 -30.84 6.91 -12.84
N ASN A 87 -29.93 7.74 -13.34
CA ASN A 87 -28.92 8.37 -12.49
C ASN A 87 -29.54 9.34 -11.47
N HIS A 88 -30.60 10.05 -11.87
CA HIS A 88 -31.35 10.91 -10.95
C HIS A 88 -32.06 10.11 -9.86
N ILE A 89 -32.77 9.02 -10.16
CA ILE A 89 -33.46 8.24 -9.11
C ILE A 89 -32.48 7.61 -8.12
N MET A 90 -31.27 7.27 -8.56
CA MET A 90 -30.20 6.76 -7.69
C MET A 90 -29.75 7.77 -6.62
N THR A 91 -30.17 9.03 -6.72
CA THR A 91 -29.97 10.03 -5.65
C THR A 91 -30.91 9.83 -4.46
N THR A 92 -31.66 8.73 -4.42
CA THR A 92 -32.51 8.32 -3.29
C THR A 92 -32.21 6.86 -2.92
N GLU A 93 -32.45 6.47 -1.67
CA GLU A 93 -32.23 5.08 -1.22
C GLU A 93 -33.12 4.09 -1.98
N THR A 94 -34.41 4.41 -2.11
CA THR A 94 -35.39 3.61 -2.87
C THR A 94 -34.99 3.46 -4.33
N GLY A 95 -34.57 4.55 -4.98
CA GLY A 95 -34.20 4.53 -6.39
C GLY A 95 -32.87 3.81 -6.65
N LEU A 96 -31.89 3.91 -5.75
CA LEU A 96 -30.66 3.11 -5.83
C LEU A 96 -30.96 1.61 -5.70
N THR A 97 -31.74 1.25 -4.68
CA THR A 97 -32.17 -0.14 -4.46
C THR A 97 -32.94 -0.68 -5.68
N HIS A 98 -33.79 0.16 -6.28
CA HIS A 98 -34.50 -0.18 -7.51
C HIS A 98 -33.52 -0.43 -8.68
N ALA A 99 -32.54 0.46 -8.89
CA ALA A 99 -31.57 0.33 -9.98
C ALA A 99 -30.69 -0.93 -9.83
N LEU A 100 -30.25 -1.25 -8.61
CA LEU A 100 -29.41 -2.41 -8.31
C LEU A 100 -30.08 -3.75 -8.54
N ARG A 101 -31.42 -3.80 -8.66
CA ARG A 101 -32.14 -5.04 -9.03
C ARG A 101 -31.87 -5.48 -10.47
N THR A 102 -31.45 -4.55 -11.34
CA THR A 102 -31.29 -4.80 -12.78
C THR A 102 -29.90 -4.47 -13.30
N HIS A 103 -29.07 -3.79 -12.51
CA HIS A 103 -27.74 -3.35 -12.89
C HIS A 103 -26.76 -3.55 -11.74
N GLU A 104 -25.54 -3.97 -12.08
CA GLU A 104 -24.46 -4.00 -11.10
C GLU A 104 -23.92 -2.58 -10.85
N TYR A 105 -23.36 -2.37 -9.65
CA TYR A 105 -22.85 -1.06 -9.23
C TYR A 105 -21.84 -0.46 -10.24
N TYR A 106 -20.93 -1.28 -10.78
CA TYR A 106 -19.94 -0.82 -11.76
C TYR A 106 -20.60 -0.30 -13.06
N GLN A 107 -21.75 -0.85 -13.45
CA GLN A 107 -22.47 -0.43 -14.66
C GLN A 107 -23.12 0.94 -14.43
N LEU A 108 -23.66 1.15 -13.24
CA LEU A 108 -24.24 2.41 -12.82
C LEU A 108 -23.17 3.52 -12.72
N ASP A 109 -22.01 3.21 -12.14
CA ASP A 109 -20.86 4.12 -12.09
C ASP A 109 -20.36 4.51 -13.49
N ARG A 110 -20.25 3.54 -14.40
CA ARG A 110 -19.90 3.79 -15.81
C ARG A 110 -20.93 4.69 -16.51
N GLN A 111 -22.22 4.53 -16.20
CA GLN A 111 -23.28 5.38 -16.75
C GLN A 111 -23.20 6.81 -16.21
N ALA A 112 -23.00 6.98 -14.90
CA ALA A 112 -22.80 8.29 -14.27
C ALA A 112 -21.64 9.05 -14.91
N ARG A 113 -20.50 8.37 -15.06
CA ARG A 113 -19.32 8.91 -15.75
C ARG A 113 -19.60 9.30 -17.20
N GLY A 114 -20.37 8.48 -17.93
CA GLY A 114 -20.78 8.80 -19.30
C GLY A 114 -21.66 10.04 -19.41
N LEU A 115 -22.56 10.26 -18.45
CA LEU A 115 -23.40 11.45 -18.38
C LEU A 115 -22.57 12.70 -18.08
N ILE A 116 -21.63 12.61 -17.14
CA ILE A 116 -20.73 13.70 -16.78
C ILE A 116 -19.87 14.12 -17.98
N ASN A 117 -19.32 13.17 -18.72
CA ASN A 117 -18.53 13.46 -19.93
C ASN A 117 -19.35 14.05 -21.07
N ALA A 118 -20.67 13.84 -21.06
CA ALA A 118 -21.57 14.45 -22.02
C ALA A 118 -21.98 15.88 -21.62
N LEU A 119 -21.70 16.35 -20.40
CA LEU A 119 -22.02 17.72 -20.01
C LEU A 119 -21.28 18.72 -20.90
N ARG A 120 -21.99 19.77 -21.29
CA ARG A 120 -21.35 20.90 -21.97
C ARG A 120 -20.41 21.64 -21.01
N PRO A 121 -19.30 22.20 -21.50
CA PRO A 121 -18.33 22.92 -20.67
C PRO A 121 -18.97 24.03 -19.82
N GLU A 122 -19.94 24.76 -20.38
CA GLU A 122 -20.62 25.86 -19.69
C GLU A 122 -21.49 25.36 -18.53
N VAL A 123 -22.11 24.20 -18.68
CA VAL A 123 -22.92 23.57 -17.62
C VAL A 123 -22.04 23.01 -16.52
N ARG A 124 -20.91 22.34 -16.86
CA ARG A 124 -19.92 21.92 -15.87
C ARG A 124 -19.41 23.13 -15.06
N ALA A 125 -19.04 24.22 -15.74
CA ALA A 125 -18.54 25.42 -15.09
C ALA A 125 -19.58 26.03 -14.14
N GLU A 126 -20.86 26.06 -14.53
CA GLU A 126 -21.93 26.55 -13.67
C GLU A 126 -22.15 25.66 -12.44
N ILE A 127 -22.09 24.33 -12.59
CA ILE A 127 -22.15 23.39 -11.44
C ILE A 127 -21.06 23.73 -10.43
N VAL A 128 -19.81 23.83 -10.90
CA VAL A 128 -18.64 24.15 -10.06
C VAL A 128 -18.79 25.51 -9.38
N ARG A 129 -19.24 26.53 -10.13
CA ARG A 129 -19.40 27.90 -9.62
C ARG A 129 -20.37 27.98 -8.43
N ARG A 130 -21.39 27.12 -8.39
CA ARG A 130 -22.38 27.09 -7.30
C ARG A 130 -21.79 26.65 -5.96
N TRP A 131 -20.76 25.81 -5.95
CA TRP A 131 -20.14 25.31 -4.71
C TRP A 131 -19.50 26.41 -3.85
N ALA A 132 -19.13 27.54 -4.47
CA ALA A 132 -18.58 28.69 -3.77
C ALA A 132 -19.67 29.60 -3.14
N GLN A 133 -20.95 29.33 -3.37
CA GLN A 133 -22.05 30.14 -2.84
C GLN A 133 -22.36 29.76 -1.39
N ALA A 134 -22.76 30.74 -0.58
CA ALA A 134 -23.13 30.50 0.82
C ALA A 134 -24.47 29.74 0.95
N GLU A 135 -25.36 29.88 -0.03
CA GLU A 135 -26.65 29.21 -0.17
C GLU A 135 -26.84 28.81 -1.62
N GLY A 136 -27.62 27.75 -1.90
CA GLY A 136 -27.83 27.32 -3.28
C GLY A 136 -26.61 26.64 -3.90
N THR A 137 -25.85 25.87 -3.10
CA THR A 137 -24.66 25.16 -3.58
C THR A 137 -25.01 24.10 -4.62
N SER A 138 -26.27 23.65 -4.65
CA SER A 138 -26.72 22.54 -5.51
C SER A 138 -25.97 21.23 -5.25
N VAL A 139 -25.35 21.10 -4.07
CA VAL A 139 -24.69 19.88 -3.58
C VAL A 139 -25.63 19.23 -2.57
N HIS A 140 -25.96 17.97 -2.78
CA HIS A 140 -26.84 17.21 -1.90
C HIS A 140 -26.07 16.02 -1.33
N VAL A 141 -26.21 15.77 -0.04
CA VAL A 141 -25.87 14.47 0.55
C VAL A 141 -27.18 13.73 0.71
N THR A 142 -27.34 12.65 -0.06
CA THR A 142 -28.63 11.95 -0.16
C THR A 142 -28.89 11.06 1.06
N GLU A 143 -30.13 10.60 1.23
CA GLU A 143 -30.50 9.62 2.27
C GLU A 143 -29.71 8.30 2.13
N GLY A 144 -29.45 7.89 0.88
CA GLY A 144 -28.54 6.79 0.55
C GLY A 144 -27.06 7.12 0.79
N LYS A 145 -26.76 8.32 1.28
CA LYS A 145 -25.44 8.83 1.64
C LYS A 145 -24.43 8.86 0.48
N PHE A 146 -24.87 9.33 -0.68
CA PHE A 146 -24.02 9.67 -1.81
C PHE A 146 -24.05 11.17 -2.05
N ILE A 147 -23.02 11.69 -2.72
CA ILE A 147 -23.02 13.07 -3.21
C ILE A 147 -23.84 13.13 -4.50
N ALA A 148 -24.77 14.07 -4.57
CA ALA A 148 -25.52 14.37 -5.77
C ALA A 148 -25.43 15.86 -6.12
N LEU A 149 -25.39 16.18 -7.41
CA LEU A 149 -25.29 17.54 -7.93
C LEU A 149 -26.50 17.87 -8.81
N ASP A 150 -27.12 19.04 -8.63
CA ASP A 150 -28.14 19.48 -9.58
C ASP A 150 -27.52 19.81 -10.94
N ILE A 151 -28.26 19.55 -12.02
CA ILE A 151 -27.87 19.98 -13.37
C ILE A 151 -28.56 21.32 -13.67
N PRO A 152 -27.81 22.42 -13.82
CA PRO A 152 -28.35 23.74 -14.12
C PRO A 152 -29.32 23.74 -15.30
N GLY A 153 -30.49 24.36 -15.11
CA GLY A 153 -31.53 24.45 -16.13
C GLY A 153 -32.41 23.21 -16.27
N THR A 154 -32.29 22.25 -15.35
CA THR A 154 -33.15 21.05 -15.28
C THR A 154 -33.47 20.71 -13.82
N ASP A 155 -34.47 19.86 -13.60
CA ASP A 155 -34.79 19.29 -12.29
C ASP A 155 -34.02 17.98 -12.00
N PHE A 156 -33.08 17.61 -12.87
CA PHE A 156 -32.29 16.40 -12.70
C PHE A 156 -31.10 16.61 -11.78
N ARG A 157 -30.70 15.50 -11.16
CA ARG A 157 -29.49 15.38 -10.34
C ARG A 157 -28.58 14.33 -10.92
N ILE A 158 -27.28 14.54 -10.77
CA ILE A 158 -26.24 13.56 -11.09
C ILE A 158 -25.67 13.00 -9.79
N SER A 159 -25.72 11.69 -9.63
CA SER A 159 -25.03 10.99 -8.54
C SER A 159 -23.52 10.89 -8.83
N LEU A 160 -22.68 11.34 -7.90
CA LEU A 160 -21.23 11.23 -7.96
C LEU A 160 -20.77 9.91 -7.33
N MET A 161 -20.74 8.87 -8.15
CA MET A 161 -20.08 7.61 -7.81
C MET A 161 -18.57 7.70 -8.08
N GLY A 162 -17.81 6.65 -7.75
CA GLY A 162 -16.35 6.63 -7.83
C GLY A 162 -15.78 7.13 -9.17
N GLY A 163 -16.28 6.59 -10.28
CA GLY A 163 -15.89 6.98 -11.63
C GLY A 163 -16.31 8.39 -12.01
N GLY A 164 -17.37 8.93 -11.39
CA GLY A 164 -17.83 10.32 -11.59
C GLY A 164 -16.86 11.37 -11.05
N LEU A 165 -16.12 11.05 -9.98
CA LEU A 165 -15.10 11.93 -9.37
C LEU A 165 -13.67 11.68 -9.89
N SER A 166 -13.47 10.63 -10.69
CA SER A 166 -12.18 10.31 -11.29
C SER A 166 -11.75 11.33 -12.37
N GLU A 167 -10.48 11.25 -12.81
CA GLU A 167 -9.94 12.02 -13.95
C GLU A 167 -10.75 11.82 -15.25
N LYS A 168 -11.45 10.69 -15.36
CA LYS A 168 -12.26 10.36 -16.52
C LYS A 168 -13.75 10.71 -16.33
N GLY A 169 -14.10 11.36 -15.22
CA GLY A 169 -15.42 11.92 -14.88
C GLY A 169 -15.37 13.45 -14.85
N LEU A 170 -15.71 14.07 -13.71
CA LEU A 170 -15.71 15.54 -13.57
C LEU A 170 -14.33 16.17 -13.79
N ASN A 171 -13.27 15.37 -13.59
CA ASN A 171 -11.88 15.78 -13.73
C ASN A 171 -11.61 17.09 -12.99
N LEU A 172 -11.84 17.08 -11.68
CA LEU A 172 -11.74 18.26 -10.84
C LEU A 172 -10.27 18.69 -10.70
N SER A 173 -10.02 19.98 -10.89
CA SER A 173 -8.77 20.58 -10.43
C SER A 173 -8.72 20.60 -8.89
N GLN A 174 -7.53 20.85 -8.33
CA GLN A 174 -7.36 20.95 -6.88
C GLN A 174 -8.28 22.01 -6.25
N GLN A 175 -8.44 23.14 -6.94
CA GLN A 175 -9.30 24.23 -6.48
C GLN A 175 -10.78 23.84 -6.50
N GLU A 176 -11.24 23.16 -7.55
CA GLU A 176 -12.63 22.71 -7.67
C GLU A 176 -12.96 21.61 -6.65
N ALA A 177 -12.05 20.66 -6.45
CA ALA A 177 -12.21 19.61 -5.43
C ALA A 177 -12.24 20.19 -4.01
N THR A 178 -11.37 21.18 -3.74
CA THR A 178 -11.39 21.92 -2.46
C THR A 178 -12.69 22.67 -2.27
N GLN A 179 -13.19 23.36 -3.31
CA GLN A 179 -14.48 24.05 -3.25
C GLN A 179 -15.62 23.08 -2.96
N LEU A 180 -15.64 21.90 -3.58
CA LEU A 180 -16.66 20.89 -3.30
C LEU A 180 -16.57 20.37 -1.86
N LEU A 181 -15.37 20.10 -1.35
CA LEU A 181 -15.17 19.66 0.04
C LEU A 181 -15.61 20.71 1.07
N LEU A 182 -15.45 22.00 0.76
CA LEU A 182 -15.85 23.11 1.62
C LEU A 182 -17.28 23.59 1.37
N ALA A 183 -17.96 23.06 0.35
CA ALA A 183 -19.34 23.41 0.05
C ALA A 183 -20.26 22.93 1.18
N ARG A 184 -21.28 23.74 1.47
CA ARG A 184 -22.37 23.38 2.38
C ARG A 184 -23.41 22.57 1.59
N PRO A 185 -23.69 21.31 1.96
CA PRO A 185 -24.78 20.57 1.32
C PRO A 185 -26.14 21.24 1.58
N GLU A 186 -27.05 21.11 0.63
CA GLU A 186 -28.42 21.62 0.73
C GLU A 186 -29.16 20.98 1.90
N GLY A 187 -29.89 21.79 2.66
CA GLY A 187 -30.64 21.35 3.85
C GLY A 187 -29.82 21.25 5.14
N GLU A 188 -28.50 21.41 5.09
CA GLU A 188 -27.64 21.34 6.27
C GLU A 188 -27.49 22.68 7.01
N PRO A 189 -27.25 22.65 8.34
CA PRO A 189 -27.03 23.87 9.13
C PRO A 189 -25.84 24.70 8.63
N PRO A 190 -25.86 26.03 8.81
CA PRO A 190 -24.73 26.90 8.51
C PRO A 190 -23.43 26.41 9.19
N GLY A 191 -22.33 26.38 8.44
CA GLY A 191 -21.02 25.94 8.92
C GLY A 191 -20.73 24.45 8.73
N SER A 192 -21.72 23.63 8.37
CA SER A 192 -21.51 22.22 8.01
C SER A 192 -20.93 22.12 6.60
N THR A 193 -19.81 21.42 6.44
CA THR A 193 -19.17 21.21 5.13
C THR A 193 -19.27 19.76 4.68
N LEU A 194 -19.18 19.54 3.37
CA LEU A 194 -19.15 18.18 2.83
C LEU A 194 -18.01 17.36 3.45
N LEU A 195 -16.82 17.94 3.64
CA LEU A 195 -15.67 17.30 4.28
C LEU A 195 -16.01 16.70 5.66
N GLN A 196 -16.84 17.39 6.46
CA GLN A 196 -17.24 16.90 7.79
C GLN A 196 -18.25 15.76 7.70
N MET A 197 -19.04 15.68 6.63
CA MET A 197 -20.08 14.65 6.44
C MET A 197 -19.53 13.36 5.81
N LEU A 198 -18.48 13.46 4.99
CA LEU A 198 -17.90 12.33 4.24
C LEU A 198 -17.53 11.12 5.13
N PRO A 199 -16.91 11.27 6.32
CA PRO A 199 -16.63 10.13 7.19
C PRO A 199 -17.87 9.34 7.64
N GLY A 200 -19.06 9.95 7.61
CA GLY A 200 -20.33 9.32 7.96
C GLY A 200 -21.00 8.55 6.82
N LEU A 201 -20.42 8.57 5.61
CA LEU A 201 -20.96 7.88 4.42
C LEU A 201 -20.64 6.36 4.41
N PRO A 202 -21.40 5.53 3.68
CA PRO A 202 -21.28 4.08 3.64
C PRO A 202 -19.91 3.63 3.14
N GLN A 203 -19.53 2.39 3.51
CA GLN A 203 -18.21 1.89 3.17
C GLN A 203 -17.94 1.80 1.66
N ASP A 204 -18.98 1.59 0.86
CA ASP A 204 -18.94 1.48 -0.61
C ASP A 204 -18.59 2.81 -1.30
N HIS A 205 -18.58 3.93 -0.56
CA HIS A 205 -18.18 5.26 -1.05
C HIS A 205 -16.66 5.47 -1.11
N ALA A 206 -15.86 4.55 -0.58
CA ALA A 206 -14.41 4.72 -0.47
C ALA A 206 -13.68 5.04 -1.79
N PRO A 207 -14.06 4.49 -2.97
CA PRO A 207 -13.48 4.91 -4.25
C PRO A 207 -13.79 6.37 -4.60
N ALA A 208 -15.00 6.84 -4.29
CA ALA A 208 -15.40 8.23 -4.51
C ALA A 208 -14.66 9.18 -3.56
N ASP A 209 -14.55 8.82 -2.28
CA ASP A 209 -13.76 9.56 -1.30
C ASP A 209 -12.30 9.64 -1.72
N TYR A 210 -11.73 8.51 -2.16
CA TYR A 210 -10.35 8.42 -2.63
C TYR A 210 -10.08 9.36 -3.82
N HIS A 211 -10.99 9.42 -4.79
CA HIS A 211 -10.88 10.33 -5.93
C HIS A 211 -11.07 11.79 -5.52
N LEU A 212 -12.06 12.10 -4.67
CA LEU A 212 -12.34 13.47 -4.25
C LEU A 212 -11.22 14.05 -3.39
N ILE A 213 -10.81 13.36 -2.33
CA ILE A 213 -9.73 13.84 -1.45
C ILE A 213 -8.40 13.86 -2.19
N GLY A 214 -8.14 12.87 -3.05
CA GLY A 214 -6.93 12.84 -3.85
C GLY A 214 -6.88 13.94 -4.93
N ALA A 215 -8.02 14.42 -5.42
CA ALA A 215 -8.09 15.60 -6.29
C ALA A 215 -7.81 16.90 -5.51
N ALA A 216 -8.25 17.00 -4.25
CA ALA A 216 -7.98 18.15 -3.38
C ALA A 216 -6.53 18.22 -2.85
N ILE A 217 -5.84 17.07 -2.82
CA ILE A 217 -4.41 17.00 -2.56
C ILE A 217 -3.64 17.45 -3.81
N GLY A 218 -2.77 18.44 -3.65
CA GLY A 218 -1.94 18.98 -4.71
C GLY A 218 -0.88 18.00 -5.20
N ALA A 219 -0.26 18.30 -6.34
CA ALA A 219 0.81 17.48 -6.90
C ALA A 219 1.99 17.33 -5.92
N ASP A 220 2.25 18.32 -5.06
CA ASP A 220 3.28 18.30 -4.02
C ASP A 220 2.81 17.70 -2.68
N GLY A 221 1.56 17.21 -2.60
CA GLY A 221 0.95 16.73 -1.36
C GLY A 221 0.37 17.83 -0.46
N SER A 222 0.34 19.09 -0.91
CA SER A 222 -0.27 20.20 -0.17
C SER A 222 -1.80 20.19 -0.23
N LEU A 223 -2.43 20.81 0.76
CA LEU A 223 -3.84 21.16 0.74
C LEU A 223 -3.97 22.67 0.52
N LEU A 224 -5.04 23.10 -0.14
CA LEU A 224 -5.35 24.52 -0.26
C LEU A 224 -5.87 25.09 1.07
N PRO A 225 -5.74 26.41 1.30
CA PRO A 225 -6.23 27.05 2.52
C PRO A 225 -7.72 26.78 2.76
N GLY A 226 -8.10 26.62 4.03
CA GLY A 226 -9.48 26.37 4.46
C GLY A 226 -9.82 24.89 4.63
N VAL A 227 -9.05 23.97 4.05
CA VAL A 227 -9.17 22.53 4.33
C VAL A 227 -8.43 22.21 5.62
N ASP A 228 -9.15 21.70 6.63
CA ASP A 228 -8.55 21.19 7.86
C ASP A 228 -7.69 19.94 7.56
N PRO A 229 -6.37 19.97 7.85
CA PRO A 229 -5.48 18.84 7.60
C PRO A 229 -5.90 17.56 8.35
N ASP A 230 -6.46 17.69 9.56
CA ASP A 230 -6.84 16.53 10.38
C ASP A 230 -8.10 15.87 9.81
N ALA A 231 -9.11 16.65 9.44
CA ALA A 231 -10.29 16.14 8.72
C ALA A 231 -9.92 15.52 7.36
N ALA A 232 -9.02 16.16 6.61
CA ALA A 232 -8.53 15.61 5.35
C ALA A 232 -7.80 14.27 5.55
N TYR A 233 -6.96 14.14 6.60
CA TYR A 233 -6.31 12.88 6.95
C TYR A 233 -7.31 11.80 7.35
N ALA A 234 -8.29 12.15 8.20
CA ALA A 234 -9.35 11.25 8.66
C ALA A 234 -10.19 10.67 7.51
N LEU A 235 -10.33 11.41 6.40
CA LEU A 235 -10.95 10.93 5.18
C LEU A 235 -9.97 10.14 4.29
N ALA A 236 -8.77 10.67 4.08
CA ALA A 236 -7.77 10.10 3.16
C ALA A 236 -7.28 8.72 3.58
N ALA A 237 -7.00 8.50 4.87
CA ALA A 237 -6.47 7.24 5.38
C ALA A 237 -7.41 6.04 5.14
N PRO A 238 -8.68 6.04 5.57
CA PRO A 238 -9.58 4.91 5.33
C PRO A 238 -9.92 4.74 3.84
N ALA A 239 -10.02 5.83 3.07
CA ALA A 239 -10.23 5.76 1.63
C ALA A 239 -9.06 5.04 0.95
N HIS A 240 -7.82 5.44 1.25
CA HIS A 240 -6.59 4.81 0.77
C HIS A 240 -6.53 3.31 1.09
N ASP A 241 -6.82 2.92 2.33
CA ASP A 241 -6.71 1.54 2.79
C ASP A 241 -7.73 0.63 2.11
N LYS A 242 -8.96 1.11 1.91
CA LYS A 242 -10.01 0.35 1.22
C LYS A 242 -9.72 0.14 -0.26
N VAL A 243 -9.09 1.13 -0.91
CA VAL A 243 -8.67 0.98 -2.32
C VAL A 243 -7.28 0.37 -2.45
N PHE A 244 -6.63 -0.08 -1.37
CA PHE A 244 -5.27 -0.60 -1.41
C PHE A 244 -5.08 -1.71 -2.46
N ASN A 245 -6.05 -2.62 -2.59
CA ASN A 245 -6.03 -3.72 -3.56
C ASN A 245 -6.46 -3.31 -4.98
N ASN A 246 -7.00 -2.11 -5.16
CA ASN A 246 -7.39 -1.60 -6.47
C ASN A 246 -6.19 -0.93 -7.12
N SER A 247 -5.83 -1.38 -8.34
CA SER A 247 -4.84 -0.76 -9.22
C SER A 247 -5.30 0.66 -9.54
N GLY A 248 -4.85 1.62 -8.74
CA GLY A 248 -5.24 3.01 -8.84
C GLY A 248 -4.51 3.75 -9.96
N ASP A 249 -4.86 5.01 -10.14
CA ASP A 249 -4.08 5.94 -10.95
C ASP A 249 -2.75 6.27 -10.26
N VAL A 250 -1.66 6.23 -11.03
CA VAL A 250 -0.29 6.57 -10.60
C VAL A 250 -0.21 8.01 -10.09
N SER A 251 -0.79 8.96 -10.83
CA SER A 251 -0.79 10.39 -10.47
C SER A 251 -1.42 10.59 -9.10
N LEU A 252 -2.59 9.98 -8.88
CA LEU A 252 -3.29 10.03 -7.61
C LEU A 252 -2.50 9.39 -6.46
N ARG A 253 -1.92 8.20 -6.66
CA ARG A 253 -1.10 7.52 -5.63
C ARG A 253 0.14 8.34 -5.25
N GLU A 254 0.78 9.02 -6.19
CA GLU A 254 1.92 9.89 -5.89
C GLU A 254 1.52 11.09 -5.02
N ARG A 255 0.34 11.68 -5.25
CA ARG A 255 -0.21 12.75 -4.41
C ARG A 255 -0.46 12.27 -2.99
N PHE A 256 -1.11 11.11 -2.82
CA PHE A 256 -1.31 10.48 -1.52
C PHE A 256 0.01 10.19 -0.80
N ALA A 257 1.02 9.66 -1.51
CA ALA A 257 2.33 9.41 -0.92
C ALA A 257 2.96 10.68 -0.34
N ARG A 258 2.91 11.80 -1.08
CA ARG A 258 3.43 13.10 -0.65
C ARG A 258 2.62 13.67 0.52
N PHE A 259 1.29 13.58 0.46
CA PHE A 259 0.40 14.01 1.53
C PHE A 259 0.65 13.25 2.83
N PHE A 260 0.64 11.91 2.80
CA PHE A 260 0.90 11.08 3.98
C PHE A 260 2.29 11.34 4.57
N SER A 261 3.31 11.53 3.72
CA SER A 261 4.63 11.93 4.21
C SER A 261 4.62 13.28 4.93
N ARG A 262 3.79 14.23 4.47
CA ARG A 262 3.72 15.58 5.04
C ARG A 262 3.03 15.58 6.41
N VAL A 263 1.98 14.78 6.57
CA VAL A 263 1.26 14.62 7.85
C VAL A 263 1.93 13.62 8.81
N GLY A 264 3.04 13.00 8.40
CA GLY A 264 3.83 12.11 9.25
C GLY A 264 3.45 10.63 9.19
N ASP A 265 2.45 10.24 8.40
CA ASP A 265 2.06 8.84 8.17
C ASP A 265 2.98 8.17 7.14
N ASN A 266 4.18 7.82 7.59
CA ASN A 266 5.19 7.21 6.74
C ASN A 266 4.78 5.81 6.25
N ARG A 267 3.95 5.07 6.98
CA ARG A 267 3.51 3.73 6.55
C ARG A 267 2.63 3.82 5.30
N ARG A 268 1.61 4.69 5.29
CA ARG A 268 0.76 4.88 4.10
C ARG A 268 1.50 5.58 2.96
N ALA A 269 2.44 6.47 3.27
CA ALA A 269 3.33 7.04 2.26
C ALA A 269 4.14 5.96 1.54
N ALA A 270 4.70 5.00 2.29
CA ALA A 270 5.45 3.88 1.74
C ALA A 270 4.57 2.96 0.88
N GLN A 271 3.38 2.60 1.37
CA GLN A 271 2.40 1.79 0.67
C GLN A 271 1.99 2.42 -0.68
N SER A 272 1.69 3.72 -0.70
CA SER A 272 1.35 4.43 -1.93
C SER A 272 2.49 4.37 -2.96
N ARG A 273 3.76 4.56 -2.52
CA ARG A 273 4.94 4.45 -3.40
C ARG A 273 5.16 3.03 -3.92
N GLU A 274 4.95 2.03 -3.07
CA GLU A 274 5.02 0.62 -3.47
C GLU A 274 3.98 0.26 -4.53
N ILE A 275 2.74 0.76 -4.39
CA ILE A 275 1.69 0.56 -5.38
C ILE A 275 2.06 1.23 -6.71
N VAL A 276 2.55 2.47 -6.69
CA VAL A 276 3.04 3.15 -7.91
C VAL A 276 4.11 2.31 -8.61
N ALA A 277 5.10 1.82 -7.87
CA ALA A 277 6.15 0.97 -8.43
C ALA A 277 5.60 -0.33 -9.03
N THR A 278 4.56 -0.91 -8.42
CA THR A 278 3.92 -2.15 -8.91
C THR A 278 3.15 -1.88 -10.21
N ILE A 279 2.34 -0.82 -10.26
CA ILE A 279 1.61 -0.41 -11.46
C ILE A 279 2.58 -0.11 -12.62
N ARG A 280 3.65 0.64 -12.37
CA ARG A 280 4.65 0.98 -13.40
C ARG A 280 5.42 -0.26 -13.90
N ALA A 281 5.60 -1.29 -13.06
CA ALA A 281 6.27 -2.53 -13.44
C ALA A 281 5.38 -3.41 -14.35
N GLU A 282 4.07 -3.36 -14.16
CA GLU A 282 3.09 -4.12 -14.96
C GLU A 282 2.68 -3.43 -16.27
N MET A 283 2.88 -2.11 -16.34
CA MET A 283 2.49 -1.28 -17.48
C MET A 283 3.25 -1.66 -18.76
N ARG A 284 2.51 -1.96 -19.83
CA ARG A 284 3.13 -2.27 -21.12
C ARG A 284 3.70 -0.98 -21.75
N PRO A 285 4.88 -1.01 -22.39
CA PRO A 285 5.44 0.17 -23.04
C PRO A 285 4.49 0.83 -24.06
N ALA A 286 3.68 0.03 -24.76
CA ALA A 286 2.68 0.53 -25.70
C ALA A 286 1.54 1.31 -25.02
N GLU A 287 1.12 0.90 -23.83
CA GLU A 287 0.09 1.59 -23.04
C GLU A 287 0.62 2.91 -22.48
N ASN A 288 1.94 3.02 -22.27
CA ASN A 288 2.57 4.23 -21.76
C ASN A 288 2.96 5.24 -22.85
N MET A 289 3.01 4.84 -24.13
CA MET A 289 3.30 5.77 -25.23
C MET A 289 2.22 6.84 -25.40
N GLU A 290 0.98 6.56 -24.98
CA GLU A 290 -0.13 7.52 -24.97
C GLU A 290 -0.16 8.38 -23.68
N ASN A 291 0.74 8.13 -22.73
CA ASN A 291 0.81 8.85 -21.47
C ASN A 291 1.60 10.16 -21.62
N GLY A 292 1.09 11.25 -21.07
CA GLY A 292 1.69 12.59 -21.15
C GLY A 292 3.07 12.72 -20.48
N GLU A 293 3.50 11.77 -19.66
CA GLU A 293 4.89 11.70 -19.16
C GLU A 293 5.88 11.31 -20.26
N VAL A 294 5.58 10.27 -21.04
CA VAL A 294 6.46 9.76 -22.11
C VAL A 294 6.59 10.79 -23.24
N ALA A 295 5.48 11.45 -23.58
CA ALA A 295 5.47 12.52 -24.59
C ALA A 295 6.28 13.75 -24.13
N ARG A 296 6.26 14.11 -22.84
CA ARG A 296 7.07 15.22 -22.28
C ARG A 296 8.56 14.93 -22.30
N GLU A 297 8.93 13.67 -22.03
CA GLU A 297 10.32 13.21 -22.07
C GLU A 297 10.83 12.96 -23.51
N GLY A 298 9.95 13.09 -24.52
CA GLY A 298 10.32 12.96 -25.93
C GLY A 298 10.80 11.56 -26.33
N LEU A 299 10.38 10.52 -25.58
CA LEU A 299 10.82 9.14 -25.83
C LEU A 299 10.07 8.57 -27.03
N THR A 300 10.79 8.03 -28.02
CA THR A 300 10.21 7.62 -29.31
C THR A 300 10.29 6.12 -29.56
N THR A 301 11.08 5.39 -28.75
CA THR A 301 11.27 3.95 -28.90
C THR A 301 10.76 3.15 -27.71
N ILE A 302 10.35 1.90 -27.97
CA ILE A 302 9.91 0.95 -26.92
C ILE A 302 11.03 0.71 -25.88
N GLY A 303 12.29 0.71 -26.31
CA GLY A 303 13.45 0.53 -25.43
C GLY A 303 13.62 1.69 -24.44
N GLU A 304 13.49 2.93 -24.91
CA GLU A 304 13.54 4.13 -24.07
C GLU A 304 12.39 4.16 -23.06
N VAL A 305 11.16 3.85 -23.49
CA VAL A 305 9.99 3.79 -22.61
C VAL A 305 10.15 2.70 -21.55
N ARG A 306 10.68 1.52 -21.92
CA ARG A 306 10.97 0.45 -20.96
C ARG A 306 11.98 0.89 -19.91
N ARG A 307 13.08 1.53 -20.34
CA ARG A 307 14.11 2.04 -19.43
C ARG A 307 13.55 3.12 -18.50
N PHE A 308 12.76 4.06 -19.04
CA PHE A 308 12.07 5.08 -18.27
C PHE A 308 11.15 4.49 -17.20
N ASN A 309 10.32 3.50 -17.56
CA ASN A 309 9.44 2.81 -16.62
C ASN A 309 10.26 2.11 -15.53
N GLN A 310 11.32 1.38 -15.89
CA GLN A 310 12.16 0.69 -14.92
C GLN A 310 12.88 1.64 -13.96
N MET A 311 13.34 2.81 -14.43
CA MET A 311 13.86 3.86 -13.54
C MET A 311 12.78 4.40 -12.61
N GLY A 312 11.57 4.64 -13.12
CA GLY A 312 10.42 5.07 -12.31
C GLY A 312 10.01 4.03 -11.25
N VAL A 313 10.08 2.74 -11.57
CA VAL A 313 9.90 1.63 -10.62
C VAL A 313 10.98 1.68 -9.54
N ALA A 314 12.25 1.77 -9.94
CA ALA A 314 13.39 1.81 -9.02
C ALA A 314 13.26 2.97 -8.03
N GLU A 315 12.96 4.17 -8.52
CA GLU A 315 12.86 5.37 -7.68
C GLU A 315 11.66 5.29 -6.72
N ASN A 316 10.50 4.82 -7.17
CA ASN A 316 9.36 4.63 -6.27
C ASN A 316 9.61 3.54 -5.21
N ARG A 317 10.29 2.44 -5.55
CA ARG A 317 10.72 1.43 -4.57
C ARG A 317 11.70 2.02 -3.54
N ARG A 318 12.63 2.88 -3.98
CA ARG A 318 13.55 3.60 -3.08
C ARG A 318 12.78 4.49 -2.10
N TRP A 319 11.82 5.28 -2.59
CA TRP A 319 10.98 6.13 -1.73
C TRP A 319 10.11 5.30 -0.78
N ALA A 320 9.57 4.17 -1.22
CA ALA A 320 8.86 3.24 -0.35
C ALA A 320 9.78 2.73 0.77
N GLY A 321 11.01 2.32 0.45
CA GLY A 321 12.01 1.90 1.43
C GLY A 321 12.34 2.99 2.46
N PHE A 322 12.52 4.23 1.99
CA PHE A 322 12.75 5.40 2.87
C PHE A 322 11.61 5.60 3.86
N HIS A 323 10.37 5.57 3.39
CA HIS A 323 9.20 5.77 4.26
C HIS A 323 8.99 4.59 5.22
N TYR A 324 9.15 3.33 4.77
CA TYR A 324 9.10 2.17 5.69
C TYR A 324 10.17 2.26 6.77
N ALA A 325 11.39 2.73 6.45
CA ALA A 325 12.43 2.93 7.44
C ALA A 325 12.02 3.98 8.50
N ARG A 326 11.39 5.09 8.08
CA ARG A 326 10.85 6.11 9.00
C ARG A 326 9.64 5.62 9.80
N ALA A 327 8.88 4.67 9.27
CA ALA A 327 7.80 3.98 9.98
C ALA A 327 8.29 2.90 10.95
N ASN A 328 9.61 2.75 11.14
CA ASN A 328 10.24 1.70 11.95
C ASN A 328 9.89 0.27 11.47
N GLU A 329 9.80 0.08 10.15
CA GLU A 329 9.55 -1.22 9.51
C GLU A 329 10.79 -1.69 8.72
N PRO A 330 11.89 -2.08 9.40
CA PRO A 330 13.18 -2.35 8.75
C PRO A 330 13.12 -3.50 7.73
N ARG A 331 12.28 -4.51 7.95
CA ARG A 331 12.10 -5.63 7.01
C ARG A 331 11.45 -5.19 5.70
N MET A 332 10.40 -4.37 5.80
CA MET A 332 9.73 -3.80 4.63
C MET A 332 10.67 -2.85 3.89
N ALA A 333 11.40 -2.00 4.63
CA ALA A 333 12.39 -1.09 4.06
C ALA A 333 13.48 -1.86 3.27
N ALA A 334 14.10 -2.87 3.88
CA ALA A 334 15.09 -3.73 3.23
C ALA A 334 14.55 -4.35 1.94
N SER A 335 13.34 -4.94 2.00
CA SER A 335 12.70 -5.55 0.83
C SER A 335 12.52 -4.56 -0.32
N GLN A 336 12.08 -3.33 -0.03
CA GLN A 336 11.91 -2.31 -1.07
C GLN A 336 13.26 -1.82 -1.63
N TYR A 337 14.28 -1.66 -0.79
CA TYR A 337 15.62 -1.29 -1.26
C TYR A 337 16.24 -2.37 -2.15
N LEU A 338 16.09 -3.65 -1.82
CA LEU A 338 16.55 -4.76 -2.68
C LEU A 338 15.83 -4.75 -4.05
N LYS A 339 14.50 -4.57 -4.06
CA LYS A 339 13.71 -4.44 -5.31
C LYS A 339 14.14 -3.23 -6.14
N SER A 340 14.46 -2.11 -5.48
CA SER A 340 14.99 -0.89 -6.11
C SER A 340 16.37 -1.13 -6.72
N ALA A 341 17.28 -1.79 -5.97
CA ALA A 341 18.62 -2.13 -6.43
C ALA A 341 18.60 -3.02 -7.68
N ALA A 342 17.79 -4.08 -7.68
CA ALA A 342 17.62 -4.95 -8.84
C ALA A 342 17.09 -4.19 -10.06
N SER A 343 16.18 -3.23 -9.85
CA SER A 343 15.64 -2.40 -10.93
C SER A 343 16.69 -1.44 -11.52
N PHE A 344 17.50 -0.78 -10.68
CA PHE A 344 18.61 0.06 -11.14
C PHE A 344 19.70 -0.74 -11.85
N ALA A 345 20.05 -1.92 -11.34
CA ALA A 345 21.00 -2.82 -11.98
C ALA A 345 20.50 -3.26 -13.37
N GLY A 346 19.20 -3.56 -13.50
CA GLY A 346 18.57 -3.94 -14.77
C GLY A 346 18.61 -2.86 -15.86
N VAL A 347 18.68 -1.58 -15.50
CA VAL A 347 18.87 -0.45 -16.44
C VAL A 347 20.32 -0.01 -16.59
N GLY A 348 21.26 -0.74 -15.99
CA GLY A 348 22.70 -0.46 -16.05
C GLY A 348 23.21 0.62 -15.09
N ASP A 349 22.38 1.12 -14.18
CA ASP A 349 22.80 2.10 -13.15
C ASP A 349 23.39 1.39 -11.93
N GLN A 350 24.63 0.93 -12.08
CA GLN A 350 25.33 0.16 -11.04
C GLN A 350 25.62 0.98 -9.79
N VAL A 351 25.82 2.30 -9.92
CA VAL A 351 26.10 3.19 -8.78
C VAL A 351 24.85 3.32 -7.90
N MET A 352 23.68 3.54 -8.50
CA MET A 352 22.43 3.58 -7.73
C MET A 352 22.06 2.20 -7.19
N ALA A 353 22.28 1.13 -7.95
CA ALA A 353 22.09 -0.24 -7.46
C ALA A 353 22.92 -0.51 -6.19
N ALA A 354 24.22 -0.20 -6.21
CA ALA A 354 25.12 -0.36 -5.06
C ALA A 354 24.62 0.42 -3.83
N ARG A 355 24.19 1.68 -4.02
CA ARG A 355 23.63 2.51 -2.93
C ARG A 355 22.35 1.92 -2.33
N MET A 356 21.51 1.31 -3.17
CA MET A 356 20.28 0.67 -2.71
C MET A 356 20.57 -0.65 -1.99
N TYR A 357 21.52 -1.46 -2.47
CA TYR A 357 21.99 -2.63 -1.73
C TYR A 357 22.59 -2.23 -0.37
N ALA A 358 23.42 -1.18 -0.31
CA ALA A 358 23.94 -0.64 0.95
C ALA A 358 22.81 -0.20 1.91
N SER A 359 21.79 0.50 1.40
CA SER A 359 20.63 0.90 2.21
C SER A 359 19.84 -0.31 2.73
N ALA A 360 19.73 -1.38 1.94
CA ALA A 360 19.12 -2.63 2.38
C ALA A 360 19.95 -3.31 3.47
N LEU A 361 21.26 -3.42 3.27
CA LEU A 361 22.22 -4.05 4.18
C LEU A 361 22.20 -3.41 5.57
N GLU A 362 22.17 -2.07 5.64
CA GLU A 362 22.02 -1.35 6.90
C GLU A 362 20.79 -1.76 7.72
N LYS A 363 19.72 -2.18 7.04
CA LYS A 363 18.51 -2.68 7.70
C LYS A 363 18.62 -4.17 7.97
N MET A 364 19.02 -4.97 6.99
CA MET A 364 19.14 -6.42 7.09
C MET A 364 20.09 -6.85 8.22
N ALA A 365 21.25 -6.21 8.38
CA ALA A 365 22.21 -6.56 9.42
C ALA A 365 21.64 -6.43 10.85
N THR A 366 20.55 -5.67 11.04
CA THR A 366 19.86 -5.55 12.33
C THR A 366 18.93 -6.73 12.66
N PHE A 367 18.55 -7.57 11.69
CA PHE A 367 17.57 -8.65 11.91
C PHE A 367 17.83 -9.98 11.19
N ASP A 368 18.61 -10.01 10.11
CA ASP A 368 18.91 -11.21 9.31
C ASP A 368 20.22 -11.89 9.78
N VAL A 369 20.55 -13.02 9.15
CA VAL A 369 21.76 -13.81 9.42
C VAL A 369 22.88 -13.51 8.41
N PHE A 370 24.12 -13.82 8.76
CA PHE A 370 25.30 -13.57 7.91
C PHE A 370 25.13 -14.04 6.46
N PRO A 371 24.73 -15.28 6.13
CA PRO A 371 24.69 -15.71 4.72
C PRO A 371 23.81 -14.82 3.83
N LYS A 372 22.68 -14.33 4.35
CA LYS A 372 21.78 -13.43 3.61
C LYS A 372 22.39 -12.03 3.45
N VAL A 373 23.01 -11.51 4.50
CA VAL A 373 23.65 -10.19 4.48
C VAL A 373 24.90 -10.22 3.60
N GLY A 374 25.74 -11.24 3.72
CA GLY A 374 26.94 -11.48 2.92
C GLY A 374 26.63 -11.52 1.42
N ASN A 375 25.62 -12.29 1.01
CA ASN A 375 25.21 -12.37 -0.40
C ASN A 375 24.84 -10.99 -0.99
N VAL A 376 24.13 -10.15 -0.24
CA VAL A 376 23.77 -8.80 -0.68
C VAL A 376 24.99 -7.86 -0.61
N LEU A 377 25.89 -8.06 0.36
CA LEU A 377 27.11 -7.27 0.50
C LEU A 377 28.06 -7.48 -0.67
N THR A 378 28.22 -8.72 -1.15
CA THR A 378 28.97 -9.01 -2.38
C THR A 378 28.43 -8.21 -3.57
N GLN A 379 27.11 -8.19 -3.77
CA GLN A 379 26.48 -7.41 -4.84
C GLN A 379 26.69 -5.90 -4.68
N ALA A 380 26.67 -5.39 -3.45
CA ALA A 380 26.96 -3.99 -3.18
C ALA A 380 28.41 -3.64 -3.52
N ILE A 381 29.38 -4.45 -3.08
CA ILE A 381 30.81 -4.23 -3.31
C ILE A 381 31.15 -4.28 -4.80
N GLU A 382 30.63 -5.27 -5.53
CA GLU A 382 30.77 -5.36 -7.00
C GLU A 382 30.28 -4.09 -7.70
N GLY A 383 29.16 -3.51 -7.23
CA GLY A 383 28.61 -2.29 -7.78
C GLY A 383 29.42 -1.02 -7.46
N TYR A 384 30.13 -0.99 -6.32
CA TYR A 384 30.98 0.14 -5.94
C TYR A 384 32.25 0.25 -6.79
N LYS A 385 32.73 -0.85 -7.39
CA LYS A 385 33.93 -0.94 -8.27
C LYS A 385 35.17 -0.23 -7.72
N SER A 386 35.27 1.09 -7.93
CA SER A 386 36.39 1.95 -7.55
C SER A 386 36.16 2.73 -6.24
N ASP A 387 34.94 2.77 -5.69
CA ASP A 387 34.63 3.40 -4.40
C ASP A 387 34.93 2.44 -3.24
N VAL A 388 36.22 2.21 -3.01
CA VAL A 388 36.72 1.29 -1.97
C VAL A 388 36.38 1.77 -0.55
N ASP A 389 36.28 3.08 -0.34
CA ASP A 389 35.85 3.66 0.94
C ASP A 389 34.37 3.39 1.20
N GLY A 390 33.53 3.49 0.16
CA GLY A 390 32.12 3.13 0.22
C GLY A 390 31.92 1.67 0.62
N ALA A 391 32.62 0.76 -0.04
CA ALA A 391 32.60 -0.68 0.23
C ALA A 391 33.10 -1.03 1.66
N SER A 392 34.20 -0.42 2.10
CA SER A 392 34.73 -0.59 3.45
C SER A 392 33.74 -0.10 4.52
N ARG A 393 33.18 1.11 4.33
CA ARG A 393 32.24 1.71 5.29
C ARG A 393 30.95 0.91 5.44
N ILE A 394 30.36 0.41 4.36
CA ILE A 394 29.13 -0.40 4.48
C ILE A 394 29.41 -1.75 5.17
N SER A 395 30.56 -2.36 4.88
CA SER A 395 30.99 -3.60 5.52
C SER A 395 31.17 -3.41 7.02
N ALA A 396 31.87 -2.35 7.43
CA ALA A 396 32.03 -2.00 8.84
C ALA A 396 30.67 -1.80 9.54
N ARG A 397 29.74 -1.06 8.93
CA ARG A 397 28.40 -0.84 9.52
C ARG A 397 27.58 -2.13 9.65
N CYS A 398 27.73 -3.07 8.72
CA CYS A 398 27.10 -4.38 8.84
C CYS A 398 27.70 -5.19 9.98
N ALA A 399 29.03 -5.19 10.10
CA ALA A 399 29.74 -5.85 11.21
C ALA A 399 29.32 -5.25 12.56
N ASP A 400 29.28 -3.92 12.70
CA ASP A 400 28.84 -3.22 13.91
C ASP A 400 27.40 -3.61 14.30
N ALA A 401 26.50 -3.75 13.32
CA ALA A 401 25.13 -4.18 13.58
C ALA A 401 25.05 -5.65 14.05
N PHE A 402 25.93 -6.52 13.57
CA PHE A 402 26.07 -7.89 14.10
C PHE A 402 26.64 -7.90 15.52
N VAL A 403 27.68 -7.10 15.79
CA VAL A 403 28.26 -6.94 17.14
C VAL A 403 27.22 -6.42 18.14
N ALA A 404 26.39 -5.45 17.73
CA ALA A 404 25.31 -4.93 18.56
C ALA A 404 24.26 -6.00 18.94
N ARG A 405 24.24 -7.13 18.23
CA ARG A 405 23.40 -8.30 18.49
C ARG A 405 24.16 -9.45 19.17
N GLY A 406 25.44 -9.26 19.50
CA GLY A 406 26.32 -10.28 20.06
C GLY A 406 26.82 -11.32 19.06
N LEU A 407 26.69 -11.08 17.76
CA LEU A 407 27.01 -12.02 16.68
C LEU A 407 28.42 -11.75 16.14
N TYR A 408 29.44 -12.06 16.94
CA TYR A 408 30.83 -11.73 16.67
C TYR A 408 31.44 -12.52 15.51
N VAL A 409 31.03 -13.78 15.30
CA VAL A 409 31.49 -14.58 14.16
C VAL A 409 30.91 -13.99 12.86
N SER A 410 29.62 -13.66 12.83
CA SER A 410 29.02 -12.94 11.68
C SER A 410 29.74 -11.63 11.38
N ALA A 411 30.11 -10.85 12.41
CA ALA A 411 30.84 -9.60 12.24
C ALA A 411 32.25 -9.84 11.66
N ALA A 412 32.96 -10.86 12.14
CA ALA A 412 34.25 -11.26 11.61
C ALA A 412 34.15 -11.66 10.13
N MET A 413 33.17 -12.48 9.79
CA MET A 413 32.94 -12.94 8.41
C MET A 413 32.61 -11.80 7.44
N ILE A 414 31.89 -10.76 7.88
CA ILE A 414 31.67 -9.55 7.08
C ILE A 414 32.99 -8.83 6.77
N HIS A 415 33.89 -8.76 7.74
CA HIS A 415 35.21 -8.15 7.55
C HIS A 415 36.12 -8.99 6.65
N GLU A 416 36.08 -10.31 6.75
CA GLU A 416 36.81 -11.18 5.83
C GLU A 416 36.32 -11.01 4.38
N LEU A 417 35.00 -11.03 4.18
CA LEU A 417 34.39 -10.79 2.86
C LEU A 417 34.81 -9.44 2.29
N ALA A 418 34.84 -8.39 3.12
CA ALA A 418 35.29 -7.07 2.71
C ALA A 418 36.79 -7.06 2.33
N ALA A 419 37.64 -7.72 3.12
CA ALA A 419 39.07 -7.80 2.86
C ALA A 419 39.36 -8.53 1.53
N GLU A 420 38.72 -9.69 1.30
CA GLU A 420 38.86 -10.45 0.05
C GLU A 420 38.44 -9.61 -1.17
N ALA A 421 37.31 -8.91 -1.06
CA ALA A 421 36.83 -8.08 -2.15
C ALA A 421 37.74 -6.87 -2.42
N LEU A 422 38.31 -6.25 -1.38
CA LEU A 422 39.26 -5.15 -1.52
C LEU A 422 40.61 -5.60 -2.10
N ASP A 423 41.09 -6.79 -1.74
CA ASP A 423 42.31 -7.36 -2.34
C ASP A 423 42.16 -7.56 -3.85
N ALA A 424 40.97 -8.01 -4.29
CA ALA A 424 40.67 -8.22 -5.70
C ALA A 424 40.74 -6.91 -6.52
N VAL A 425 40.55 -5.74 -5.88
CA VAL A 425 40.69 -4.41 -6.53
C VAL A 425 42.17 -4.03 -6.71
N GLY A 426 43.07 -4.46 -5.83
CA GLY A 426 44.52 -4.32 -5.98
C GLY A 426 45.18 -3.20 -5.16
N ALA A 427 46.39 -2.78 -5.55
CA ALA A 427 47.31 -1.96 -4.76
C ALA A 427 46.77 -0.55 -4.40
N GLY A 428 47.40 0.08 -3.40
CA GLY A 428 47.06 1.43 -2.95
C GLY A 428 46.09 1.43 -1.75
N PRO A 429 45.16 2.39 -1.64
CA PRO A 429 44.26 2.52 -0.49
C PRO A 429 43.45 1.26 -0.15
N ALA A 430 43.08 0.47 -1.16
CA ALA A 430 42.34 -0.78 -0.98
C ALA A 430 43.11 -1.82 -0.16
N SER A 431 44.43 -1.94 -0.34
CA SER A 431 45.27 -2.88 0.41
C SER A 431 45.39 -2.51 1.90
N THR A 432 45.45 -1.21 2.21
CA THR A 432 45.43 -0.72 3.60
C THR A 432 44.08 -1.04 4.27
N LEU A 433 42.96 -0.77 3.58
CA LEU A 433 41.62 -1.10 4.08
C LEU A 433 41.42 -2.61 4.24
N ALA A 434 41.90 -3.43 3.30
CA ALA A 434 41.86 -4.88 3.40
C ALA A 434 42.63 -5.38 4.63
N THR A 435 43.80 -4.81 4.91
CA THR A 435 44.59 -5.14 6.11
C THR A 435 43.83 -4.80 7.39
N SER A 436 43.27 -3.59 7.46
CA SER A 436 42.44 -3.17 8.61
C SER A 436 41.24 -4.09 8.83
N HIS A 437 40.55 -4.50 7.77
CA HIS A 437 39.44 -5.45 7.89
C HIS A 437 39.90 -6.82 8.37
N ARG A 438 41.03 -7.36 7.92
CA ARG A 438 41.57 -8.63 8.47
C ARG A 438 41.93 -8.52 9.95
N GLU A 439 42.47 -7.39 10.39
CA GLU A 439 42.75 -7.14 11.81
C GLU A 439 41.46 -7.09 12.65
N MET A 440 40.40 -6.46 12.12
CA MET A 440 39.10 -6.46 12.77
C MET A 440 38.46 -7.86 12.82
N ALA A 441 38.56 -8.64 11.73
CA ALA A 441 38.09 -10.02 11.70
C ALA A 441 38.79 -10.87 12.79
N ARG A 442 40.13 -10.78 12.87
CA ARG A 442 40.92 -11.43 13.95
C ARG A 442 40.47 -11.01 15.34
N THR A 443 40.21 -9.72 15.53
CA THR A 443 39.76 -9.18 16.81
C THR A 443 38.41 -9.77 17.22
N TYR A 444 37.45 -9.86 16.29
CA TYR A 444 36.14 -10.43 16.59
C TYR A 444 36.18 -11.95 16.79
N PHE A 445 36.94 -12.71 16.00
CA PHE A 445 37.16 -14.14 16.29
C PHE A 445 37.78 -14.34 17.68
N ALA A 446 38.83 -13.59 18.01
CA ALA A 446 39.49 -13.67 19.32
C ALA A 446 38.55 -13.30 20.48
N SER A 447 37.59 -12.39 20.27
CA SER A 447 36.63 -11.99 21.30
C SER A 447 35.72 -13.12 21.78
N VAL A 448 35.56 -14.17 20.97
CA VAL A 448 34.80 -15.39 21.29
C VAL A 448 35.71 -16.62 21.42
N GLY A 449 37.02 -16.41 21.58
CA GLY A 449 37.98 -17.49 21.81
C GLY A 449 38.32 -18.34 20.58
N LEU A 450 38.02 -17.85 19.38
CA LEU A 450 38.31 -18.54 18.12
C LEU A 450 39.54 -17.96 17.41
N SER A 451 40.20 -18.79 16.60
CA SER A 451 41.22 -18.34 15.65
C SER A 451 40.57 -17.95 14.32
N SER A 452 41.05 -16.87 13.70
CA SER A 452 40.63 -16.50 12.34
C SER A 452 41.18 -17.45 11.25
N GLU A 453 42.15 -18.29 11.59
CA GLU A 453 42.76 -19.24 10.66
C GLU A 453 41.94 -20.54 10.54
N ASP A 454 41.06 -20.81 11.51
CA ASP A 454 40.22 -21.99 11.52
C ASP A 454 39.04 -21.80 10.55
N ARG A 455 38.97 -22.67 9.55
CA ARG A 455 37.89 -22.67 8.52
C ARG A 455 36.90 -23.82 8.69
N ASP A 456 37.14 -24.72 9.65
CA ASP A 456 36.26 -25.85 9.94
C ASP A 456 35.17 -25.41 10.94
N PHE A 457 34.09 -24.83 10.40
CA PHE A 457 32.94 -24.41 11.21
C PHE A 457 32.27 -25.57 11.93
N ALA A 458 32.26 -26.78 11.36
CA ALA A 458 31.70 -27.94 12.02
C ALA A 458 32.51 -28.31 13.27
N ALA A 459 33.85 -28.28 13.20
CA ALA A 459 34.71 -28.47 14.37
C ALA A 459 34.56 -27.36 15.41
N MET A 460 34.42 -26.10 14.98
CA MET A 460 34.16 -24.98 15.89
C MET A 460 32.82 -25.13 16.60
N ILE A 461 31.76 -25.55 15.89
CA ILE A 461 30.45 -25.85 16.48
C ILE A 461 30.56 -26.97 17.51
N ARG A 462 31.24 -28.09 17.19
CA ARG A 462 31.47 -29.17 18.16
C ARG A 462 32.20 -28.68 19.40
N THR A 463 33.25 -27.89 19.24
CA THR A 463 34.02 -27.32 20.36
C THR A 463 33.14 -26.39 21.21
N ALA A 464 32.28 -25.57 20.58
CA ALA A 464 31.36 -24.70 21.27
C ALA A 464 30.25 -25.47 22.02
N ILE A 465 29.77 -26.58 21.45
CA ILE A 465 28.83 -27.50 22.12
C ILE A 465 29.51 -28.10 23.36
N ASP A 466 30.72 -28.64 23.21
CA ASP A 466 31.48 -29.27 24.29
C ASP A 466 31.73 -28.28 25.45
N ALA A 467 32.16 -27.06 25.13
CA ALA A 467 32.40 -26.01 26.11
C ALA A 467 31.14 -25.56 26.87
N ASN A 468 29.95 -25.75 26.30
CA ASN A 468 28.66 -25.38 26.90
C ASN A 468 27.82 -26.61 27.30
N LEU A 469 28.40 -27.82 27.30
CA LEU A 469 27.64 -29.07 27.34
C LEU A 469 26.78 -29.24 28.60
N GLU A 470 27.27 -28.80 29.76
CA GLU A 470 26.52 -28.83 31.02
C GLU A 470 25.29 -27.91 30.98
N ALA A 471 25.45 -26.68 30.46
CA ALA A 471 24.35 -25.74 30.35
C ALA A 471 23.33 -26.19 29.28
N LEU A 472 23.80 -26.73 28.15
CA LEU A 472 22.97 -27.27 27.08
C LEU A 472 22.10 -28.45 27.54
N ALA A 473 22.65 -29.32 28.40
CA ALA A 473 21.96 -30.49 28.93
C ALA A 473 21.11 -30.21 30.20
N SER A 474 21.11 -28.97 30.70
CA SER A 474 20.25 -28.58 31.83
C SER A 474 18.78 -28.47 31.43
N ASP A 475 17.87 -28.53 32.41
CA ASP A 475 16.41 -28.40 32.18
C ASP A 475 16.03 -27.08 31.48
N ASP A 476 16.78 -26.01 31.80
CA ASP A 476 16.58 -24.70 31.19
C ASP A 476 17.20 -24.65 29.79
N GLY A 477 18.32 -25.35 29.57
CA GLY A 477 19.17 -25.25 28.39
C GLY A 477 20.11 -24.04 28.44
N LEU A 478 20.92 -23.87 27.40
CA LEU A 478 21.83 -22.74 27.26
C LEU A 478 21.06 -21.44 27.04
N GLN A 479 21.08 -20.56 28.04
CA GLN A 479 20.33 -19.30 28.03
C GLN A 479 21.08 -18.17 27.33
N ARG A 480 20.40 -17.48 26.41
CA ARG A 480 20.90 -16.33 25.66
C ARG A 480 19.81 -15.27 25.47
N GLN A 481 20.19 -14.09 24.97
CA GLN A 481 19.24 -13.01 24.71
C GLN A 481 18.24 -13.41 23.62
N GLY A 482 16.98 -13.62 23.99
CA GLY A 482 15.88 -13.91 23.08
C GLY A 482 15.76 -15.38 22.63
N TYR A 483 16.60 -16.29 23.12
CA TYR A 483 16.50 -17.72 22.84
C TYR A 483 17.14 -18.63 23.91
N ALA A 484 16.81 -19.92 23.86
CA ALA A 484 17.49 -20.99 24.58
C ALA A 484 17.80 -22.16 23.64
N ILE A 485 18.94 -22.81 23.85
CA ILE A 485 19.35 -24.02 23.12
C ILE A 485 19.36 -25.20 24.07
N ARG A 486 18.74 -26.31 23.69
CA ARG A 486 18.68 -27.54 24.48
C ARG A 486 19.42 -28.67 23.79
N PHE A 487 19.95 -29.55 24.62
CA PHE A 487 20.55 -30.79 24.17
C PHE A 487 20.20 -31.93 25.12
N GLU A 488 18.96 -32.39 25.00
CA GLU A 488 18.42 -33.47 25.84
C GLU A 488 19.26 -34.75 25.64
N ASP A 489 19.64 -35.38 26.75
CA ASP A 489 20.48 -36.59 26.81
C ASP A 489 21.82 -36.51 26.06
N LYS A 490 22.25 -35.31 25.64
CA LYS A 490 23.45 -35.10 24.80
C LYS A 490 23.45 -35.95 23.54
N CYS A 491 22.26 -36.19 22.97
CA CYS A 491 22.08 -37.01 21.80
C CYS A 491 21.12 -36.36 20.81
N ASP A 492 21.24 -36.74 19.54
CA ASP A 492 20.25 -36.37 18.52
C ASP A 492 18.95 -37.13 18.78
N PHE A 493 17.85 -36.41 18.96
CA PHE A 493 16.55 -37.01 19.31
C PHE A 493 15.93 -37.90 18.21
N ILE A 494 16.45 -37.89 16.98
CA ILE A 494 16.00 -38.71 15.85
C ILE A 494 16.92 -39.92 15.62
N SER A 495 18.24 -39.71 15.51
CA SER A 495 19.19 -40.82 15.33
C SER A 495 19.56 -41.54 16.62
N ALA A 496 19.36 -40.92 17.78
CA ALA A 496 20.01 -41.27 19.04
C ALA A 496 21.55 -41.26 18.95
N GLU A 497 22.12 -40.51 18.00
CA GLU A 497 23.57 -40.32 17.89
C GLU A 497 24.06 -39.52 19.10
N GLU A 498 24.96 -40.10 19.90
CA GLU A 498 25.55 -39.44 21.06
C GLU A 498 26.57 -38.37 20.64
N PHE A 499 26.66 -37.29 21.42
CA PHE A 499 27.65 -36.26 21.19
C PHE A 499 29.07 -36.73 21.52
N ASP A 500 29.95 -36.66 20.53
CA ASP A 500 31.39 -36.79 20.70
C ASP A 500 32.09 -35.64 19.97
N VAL A 501 32.88 -34.86 20.73
CA VAL A 501 33.67 -33.73 20.23
C VAL A 501 34.71 -34.16 19.19
N GLN A 502 35.22 -35.39 19.27
CA GLN A 502 36.21 -35.93 18.34
C GLN A 502 35.59 -36.56 17.09
N SER A 503 34.28 -36.81 17.10
CA SER A 503 33.58 -37.36 15.94
C SER A 503 33.46 -36.31 14.83
N PRO A 504 33.58 -36.68 13.54
CA PRO A 504 33.36 -35.77 12.43
C PRO A 504 31.88 -35.36 12.25
N THR A 505 30.97 -35.84 13.11
CA THR A 505 29.53 -35.52 13.05
C THR A 505 29.27 -34.01 13.04
N GLU A 506 28.47 -33.57 12.08
CA GLU A 506 28.03 -32.18 11.97
C GLU A 506 26.74 -31.96 12.73
N TRP A 507 26.67 -30.86 13.47
CA TRP A 507 25.54 -30.51 14.33
C TRP A 507 24.91 -29.19 13.87
N VAL A 508 23.58 -29.15 13.89
CA VAL A 508 22.74 -28.02 13.50
C VAL A 508 21.68 -27.77 14.57
N LEU A 509 21.05 -26.59 14.53
CA LEU A 509 19.98 -26.21 15.44
C LEU A 509 18.63 -26.30 14.73
N LEU A 510 17.67 -27.02 15.33
CA LEU A 510 16.27 -27.04 14.90
C LEU A 510 15.44 -26.11 15.77
N ARG A 511 14.65 -25.24 15.16
CA ARG A 511 13.75 -24.33 15.85
C ARG A 511 12.50 -25.04 16.35
N ARG A 512 12.47 -25.40 17.62
CA ARG A 512 11.31 -26.02 18.30
C ARG A 512 10.08 -25.13 18.30
N GLY A 513 10.23 -23.85 18.67
CA GLY A 513 9.10 -22.91 18.80
C GLY A 513 9.40 -21.71 19.69
N LYS A 514 8.40 -21.26 20.47
CA LYS A 514 8.51 -20.19 21.46
C LYS A 514 8.22 -20.75 22.86
N ALA A 515 9.10 -20.49 23.84
CA ALA A 515 8.80 -20.75 25.25
C ALA A 515 7.91 -19.65 25.85
N SER A 516 8.05 -18.42 25.35
CA SER A 516 7.21 -17.25 25.64
C SER A 516 7.23 -16.31 24.43
N ASP A 517 6.45 -15.23 24.44
CA ASP A 517 6.38 -14.28 23.32
C ASP A 517 7.75 -13.73 22.88
N ALA A 518 8.70 -13.65 23.83
CA ALA A 518 10.03 -13.06 23.66
C ALA A 518 11.18 -14.07 23.50
N LYS A 519 10.95 -15.38 23.62
CA LYS A 519 12.05 -16.37 23.69
C LYS A 519 11.83 -17.58 22.79
N HIS A 520 12.72 -17.76 21.82
CA HIS A 520 12.75 -18.93 20.94
C HIS A 520 13.47 -20.11 21.58
N VAL A 521 13.04 -21.34 21.26
CA VAL A 521 13.71 -22.56 21.72
C VAL A 521 14.24 -23.31 20.51
N TYR A 522 15.48 -23.77 20.64
CA TYR A 522 16.20 -24.56 19.64
C TYR A 522 16.70 -25.85 20.27
N ASP A 523 16.72 -26.94 19.50
CA ASP A 523 17.34 -28.20 19.89
C ASP A 523 18.52 -28.51 18.97
N LEU A 524 19.59 -29.06 19.54
CA LEU A 524 20.71 -29.60 18.77
C LEU A 524 20.32 -30.93 18.11
N MET A 525 20.74 -31.10 16.86
CA MET A 525 20.61 -32.35 16.12
C MET A 525 21.72 -32.50 15.08
N THR A 526 21.91 -33.70 14.55
CA THR A 526 22.88 -33.94 13.49
C THR A 526 22.36 -33.46 12.13
N ASP A 527 23.28 -33.07 11.24
CA ASP A 527 22.94 -32.76 9.85
C ASP A 527 22.29 -33.95 9.13
N ALA A 528 22.75 -35.17 9.41
CA ALA A 528 22.17 -36.39 8.84
C ALA A 528 20.68 -36.57 9.20
N SER A 529 20.27 -36.16 10.41
CA SER A 529 18.86 -36.12 10.80
C SER A 529 18.09 -35.00 10.11
N ARG A 530 18.69 -33.81 9.95
CA ARG A 530 18.11 -32.71 9.14
C ARG A 530 17.83 -33.16 7.71
N GLN A 531 18.80 -33.78 7.03
CA GLN A 531 18.64 -34.25 5.65
C GLN A 531 17.49 -35.27 5.54
N ARG A 532 17.47 -36.28 6.42
CA ARG A 532 16.39 -37.28 6.46
C ARG A 532 15.00 -36.64 6.65
N LEU A 533 14.91 -35.63 7.50
CA LEU A 533 13.67 -34.90 7.72
C LEU A 533 13.22 -34.10 6.48
N LEU A 534 14.15 -33.44 5.77
CA LEU A 534 13.85 -32.63 4.59
C LEU A 534 13.57 -33.46 3.34
N GLU A 535 14.22 -34.62 3.19
CA GLU A 535 13.99 -35.55 2.07
C GLU A 535 12.63 -36.25 2.17
N THR A 536 12.08 -36.37 3.39
CA THR A 536 10.77 -37.00 3.62
C THR A 536 9.65 -36.10 3.08
N LYS A 537 8.98 -36.55 2.03
CA LYS A 537 7.87 -35.80 1.40
C LYS A 537 6.74 -35.57 2.41
N ASN A 538 6.28 -34.32 2.51
CA ASN A 538 5.27 -33.86 3.48
C ASN A 538 5.67 -34.07 4.95
N SER A 539 6.98 -34.07 5.25
CA SER A 539 7.47 -34.09 6.63
C SER A 539 6.84 -32.94 7.43
N ARG A 540 6.27 -33.28 8.57
CA ARG A 540 5.77 -32.29 9.53
C ARG A 540 6.90 -31.90 10.46
N HIS A 541 6.84 -30.67 10.94
CA HIS A 541 7.78 -30.22 11.94
C HIS A 541 7.69 -31.12 13.21
N PRO A 542 8.81 -31.62 13.78
CA PRO A 542 8.78 -32.57 14.90
C PRO A 542 7.98 -32.08 16.12
N TYR A 543 7.93 -30.75 16.31
CA TYR A 543 7.27 -30.10 17.45
C TYR A 543 6.03 -29.27 17.09
N ARG A 544 5.71 -29.11 15.80
CA ARG A 544 4.63 -28.21 15.33
C ARG A 544 3.74 -28.93 14.32
N GLN A 545 2.53 -28.42 14.13
CA GLN A 545 1.56 -29.04 13.20
C GLN A 545 1.72 -28.54 11.75
N ASP A 546 2.66 -27.64 11.49
CA ASP A 546 2.95 -27.08 10.17
C ASP A 546 3.97 -27.95 9.39
N PRO A 547 4.02 -27.80 8.05
CA PRO A 547 5.05 -28.44 7.24
C PRO A 547 6.44 -28.00 7.67
N LEU A 548 7.37 -28.96 7.76
CA LEU A 548 8.78 -28.66 8.00
C LEU A 548 9.37 -27.95 6.78
N SER A 549 10.21 -26.94 7.04
CA SER A 549 10.88 -26.14 6.02
C SER A 549 12.37 -26.01 6.32
N ALA A 550 13.17 -25.74 5.28
CA ALA A 550 14.59 -25.47 5.47
C ALA A 550 14.85 -24.26 6.40
N SER A 551 13.92 -23.31 6.48
CA SER A 551 14.02 -22.15 7.38
C SER A 551 13.84 -22.47 8.87
N ASP A 552 13.51 -23.71 9.20
CA ASP A 552 13.41 -24.16 10.59
C ASP A 552 14.76 -24.57 11.17
N PHE A 553 15.80 -24.67 10.34
CA PHE A 553 17.15 -25.04 10.74
C PHE A 553 18.09 -23.82 10.73
N ILE A 554 19.03 -23.79 11.68
CA ILE A 554 20.13 -22.83 11.75
C ILE A 554 21.44 -23.63 11.78
N ASP A 555 22.39 -23.26 10.92
CA ASP A 555 23.66 -23.94 10.69
C ASP A 555 24.83 -22.95 10.58
N ASP A 556 26.04 -23.49 10.39
CA ASP A 556 27.28 -22.78 10.12
C ASP A 556 27.53 -21.59 11.07
N VAL A 557 27.91 -20.44 10.51
CA VAL A 557 28.21 -19.19 11.22
C VAL A 557 27.07 -18.77 12.15
N ALA A 558 25.81 -18.97 11.73
CA ALA A 558 24.66 -18.56 12.53
C ALA A 558 24.46 -19.46 13.75
N ALA A 559 24.67 -20.77 13.62
CA ALA A 559 24.63 -21.69 14.75
C ALA A 559 25.80 -21.44 15.71
N LEU A 560 26.99 -21.20 15.18
CA LEU A 560 28.19 -20.91 15.97
C LEU A 560 28.04 -19.61 16.77
N ASP A 561 27.53 -18.54 16.14
CA ASP A 561 27.20 -17.30 16.85
C ASP A 561 26.20 -17.53 17.98
N MET A 562 25.18 -18.37 17.77
CA MET A 562 24.18 -18.63 18.80
C MET A 562 24.76 -19.40 20.01
N LEU A 563 25.71 -20.31 19.78
CA LEU A 563 26.39 -21.05 20.85
C LEU A 563 27.35 -20.16 21.64
N LEU A 564 28.08 -19.26 20.96
CA LEU A 564 29.13 -18.43 21.52
C LEU A 564 28.67 -17.05 22.01
N SER A 565 27.44 -16.63 21.67
CA SER A 565 26.88 -15.36 22.13
C SER A 565 26.99 -15.24 23.66
N PRO A 566 27.30 -14.05 24.20
CA PRO A 566 27.43 -13.88 25.65
C PRO A 566 26.10 -14.16 26.37
N ALA A 567 26.19 -14.70 27.58
CA ALA A 567 25.03 -14.83 28.46
C ALA A 567 24.44 -13.45 28.80
N THR A 568 23.11 -13.37 28.94
CA THR A 568 22.47 -12.17 29.48
C THR A 568 22.97 -11.93 30.89
N LYS A 569 23.66 -10.80 31.13
CA LYS A 569 23.76 -10.26 32.48
C LYS A 569 22.35 -9.86 32.90
N ASP A 570 21.79 -10.53 33.90
CA ASP A 570 20.55 -10.08 34.53
C ASP A 570 20.71 -8.62 34.94
N ARG A 571 19.88 -7.73 34.38
CA ARG A 571 19.77 -6.33 34.80
C ARG A 571 19.30 -6.17 36.25
N ALA A 572 19.08 -7.27 36.98
CA ALA A 572 18.58 -7.27 38.35
C ALA A 572 19.60 -6.80 39.41
N SER A 573 20.87 -6.58 39.07
CA SER A 573 21.90 -6.14 40.04
C SER A 573 22.36 -4.68 39.89
N ALA A 574 21.76 -3.88 39.00
CA ALA A 574 22.12 -2.47 38.84
C ALA A 574 21.17 -1.50 39.57
N ASP A 575 19.92 -1.90 39.83
CA ASP A 575 18.93 -1.08 40.57
C ASP A 575 18.99 -1.29 42.10
N ALA A 576 19.82 -2.21 42.60
CA ALA A 576 19.96 -2.49 44.04
C ALA A 576 21.08 -1.69 44.74
N SER A 577 21.84 -0.86 44.00
CA SER A 577 22.99 -0.12 44.52
C SER A 577 22.87 1.41 44.44
N GLU A 578 21.74 1.97 44.02
CA GLU A 578 21.50 3.43 44.03
C GLU A 578 20.56 3.94 45.14
N ASP A 579 20.07 3.07 46.03
CA ASP A 579 19.12 3.46 47.11
C ASP A 579 19.75 3.66 48.51
N ILE A 580 21.08 3.83 48.61
CA ILE A 580 21.73 4.21 49.88
C ILE A 580 22.79 5.30 49.63
N GLU A 581 22.35 6.53 49.44
CA GLU A 581 22.99 7.77 49.95
C GLU A 581 22.30 9.01 49.35
N SER A 582 21.25 9.50 50.01
CA SER A 582 20.82 10.90 49.96
C SER A 582 19.69 11.13 50.98
N THR A 583 20.05 11.08 52.26
CA THR A 583 19.35 11.81 53.30
C THR A 583 20.34 12.84 53.83
N ASP A 584 19.89 14.08 54.00
CA ASP A 584 20.59 15.26 54.53
C ASP A 584 21.34 16.14 53.52
N LEU A 585 20.61 17.03 52.82
CA LEU A 585 20.62 18.50 52.99
C LEU A 585 19.80 19.23 51.90
#